data_AF-A0A3B8U1S8-F1
#
_entry.id   AF-A0A3B8U1S8-F1
#
_cell.length_a   1.000
_cell.length_b   1.000
_cell.length_c   1.000
_cell.angle_alpha   90.00
_cell.angle_beta   90.00
_cell.angle_gamma   90.00
#
_symmetry.space_group_name_H-M   'P 1'
#
loop_
_entity.id
_entity.type
_entity.pdbx_description
1 polymer ?
#
loop_
_entity_poly.entity_id
_entity_poly.type
_entity_poly.pdbx_seq_one_letter_code
_entity_poly.pdbx_strand_id
1 'polypeptide(L)' 'YKDLGLSKKLPEMTDDEQYKLLASDGMLVKRPLVVGDDYVLVGFKEAEWEKIGK' A
#
# COMPACT_ATOMS: atom_id res chain seq x y z
N TYR A 1 2.60 -7.37 10.08
CA TYR A 1 2.19 -6.09 10.74
C TYR A 1 2.14 -6.16 12.26
N LYS A 2 1.25 -6.94 12.88
CA LYS A 2 1.08 -6.97 14.35
C LYS A 2 2.33 -7.49 15.07
N ASP A 3 2.90 -8.60 14.62
CA ASP A 3 4.03 -9.25 15.30
C ASP A 3 5.34 -8.45 15.20
N LEU A 4 5.47 -7.60 14.17
CA LEU A 4 6.63 -6.74 13.94
C LEU A 4 6.50 -5.36 14.62
N GLY A 5 5.34 -5.05 15.23
CA GLY A 5 5.08 -3.76 15.87
C GLY A 5 5.12 -2.57 14.90
N LEU A 6 4.90 -2.80 13.60
CA LEU A 6 5.13 -1.80 12.55
C LEU A 6 4.31 -0.52 12.73
N SER A 7 3.10 -0.61 13.27
CA SER A 7 2.25 0.57 13.51
C SER A 7 2.90 1.62 14.41
N LYS A 8 3.83 1.23 15.29
CA LYS A 8 4.57 2.17 16.16
C LYS A 8 5.82 2.73 15.49
N LYS A 9 6.44 1.97 14.59
CA LYS A 9 7.71 2.32 13.94
C LYS A 9 7.52 3.17 12.68
N LEU A 10 6.42 2.94 11.95
CA LEU A 10 6.14 3.67 10.71
C LEU A 10 6.16 5.20 10.85
N PRO A 11 5.62 5.82 11.93
CA PRO A 11 5.67 7.28 12.08
C PRO A 11 7.09 7.84 12.26
N GLU A 12 8.05 7.02 12.70
CA GLU A 12 9.44 7.43 12.94
C GLU A 12 10.36 7.11 11.75
N MET A 13 9.88 6.29 10.79
CA MET A 13 10.63 5.91 9.60
C MET A 13 10.54 6.99 8.53
N THR A 14 11.65 7.22 7.85
CA THR A 14 11.69 8.03 6.63
C THR A 14 10.98 7.32 5.47
N ASP A 15 10.56 8.08 4.45
CA ASP A 15 9.91 7.51 3.26
C ASP A 15 10.77 6.43 2.58
N ASP A 16 12.08 6.66 2.47
CA ASP A 16 13.04 5.70 1.91
C ASP A 16 13.07 4.37 2.68
N GLU A 17 13.00 4.43 4.01
CA GLU A 17 12.95 3.23 4.86
C GLU A 17 11.63 2.48 4.71
N GLN A 18 10.52 3.22 4.60
CA GLN A 18 9.21 2.63 4.36
C GLN A 18 9.16 1.93 2.99
N TYR A 19 9.73 2.53 1.94
CA TYR A 19 9.81 1.90 0.62
C TYR A 19 10.67 0.64 0.63
N LYS A 20 11.85 0.68 1.29
CA LYS A 20 12.70 -0.52 1.44
C LYS A 20 11.99 -1.64 2.18
N LEU A 21 11.23 -1.31 3.23
CA LEU A 21 10.45 -2.29 3.98
C LEU A 21 9.37 -2.92 3.11
N LEU A 22 8.59 -2.13 2.36
CA LEU A 22 7.56 -2.64 1.44
C LEU A 22 8.16 -3.50 0.33
N ALA A 23 9.34 -3.15 -0.18
CA ALA A 23 10.06 -3.93 -1.19
C ALA A 23 10.63 -5.25 -0.64
N SER A 24 10.92 -5.32 0.67
CA SER A 24 11.48 -6.53 1.29
C SER A 24 10.46 -7.66 1.48
N ASP A 25 9.17 -7.33 1.66
CA ASP A 25 8.10 -8.30 1.88
C ASP A 25 6.79 -7.83 1.24
N GLY A 26 6.43 -8.49 0.12
CA GLY A 26 5.20 -8.22 -0.60
C GLY A 26 3.91 -8.55 0.17
N MET A 27 3.98 -9.23 1.33
CA MET A 27 2.83 -9.42 2.23
C MET A 27 2.52 -8.17 3.04
N LEU A 28 3.45 -7.21 3.14
CA LEU A 28 3.22 -5.91 3.77
C LEU A 28 2.48 -4.93 2.83
N VAL A 29 2.51 -5.18 1.52
CA VAL A 29 1.79 -4.36 0.54
C VAL A 29 0.29 -4.64 0.62
N LYS A 30 -0.52 -3.57 0.67
CA LYS A 30 -1.98 -3.66 0.73
C LYS A 30 -2.55 -4.22 -0.58
N ARG A 31 -3.51 -5.15 -0.46
CA ARG A 31 -4.15 -5.85 -1.58
C ARG A 31 -5.68 -5.66 -1.55
N PRO A 32 -6.38 -5.66 -2.70
CA PRO A 32 -5.84 -5.66 -4.06
C PRO A 32 -5.08 -4.36 -4.40
N LEU A 33 -4.17 -4.41 -5.37
CA LEU A 33 -3.47 -3.24 -5.91
C LEU A 33 -3.65 -3.25 -7.43
N VAL A 34 -4.14 -2.15 -8.01
CA VAL A 34 -4.28 -1.98 -9.46
C VAL A 34 -3.45 -0.77 -9.87
N VAL A 35 -2.60 -0.94 -10.87
CA VAL A 35 -1.76 0.12 -11.42
C VAL A 35 -2.17 0.30 -12.89
N GLY A 36 -2.65 1.49 -13.23
CA GLY A 36 -2.90 1.93 -14.61
C GLY A 36 -1.83 2.90 -15.08
N ASP A 37 -2.05 3.53 -16.23
CA ASP A 37 -1.08 4.45 -16.84
C ASP A 37 -0.91 5.75 -16.01
N ASP A 38 -1.99 6.26 -15.41
CA ASP A 38 -2.05 7.52 -14.68
C ASP A 38 -2.66 7.42 -13.27
N TYR A 39 -3.00 6.21 -12.81
CA TYR A 39 -3.63 5.98 -11.51
C TYR A 39 -3.12 4.73 -10.79
N VAL A 40 -3.31 4.71 -9.47
CA VAL A 40 -3.11 3.53 -8.62
C VAL A 40 -4.29 3.38 -7.67
N LEU A 41 -4.92 2.20 -7.66
CA LEU A 41 -5.93 1.83 -6.67
C LEU A 41 -5.31 0.93 -5.60
N VAL A 42 -5.50 1.31 -4.33
CA VAL A 42 -4.95 0.57 -3.18
C VAL A 42 -6.08 0.07 -2.28
N GLY A 43 -6.27 -1.25 -2.27
CA GLY A 43 -7.39 -1.92 -1.64
C GLY A 43 -8.66 -1.87 -2.49
N PHE A 44 -9.75 -2.40 -1.94
CA PHE A 44 -11.07 -2.33 -2.57
C PHE A 44 -11.89 -1.19 -1.96
N LYS A 45 -12.23 -0.21 -2.79
CA LYS A 45 -13.16 0.87 -2.48
C LYS A 45 -14.05 1.08 -3.69
N GLU A 46 -15.29 0.62 -3.59
CA GLU A 46 -16.25 0.57 -4.70
C GLU A 46 -16.33 1.88 -5.50
N ALA A 47 -16.50 3.02 -4.82
CA ALA A 47 -16.59 4.34 -5.47
C ALA A 47 -15.32 4.77 -6.23
N GLU A 48 -14.13 4.27 -5.89
CA GLU A 48 -12.90 4.51 -6.65
C GLU A 48 -12.79 3.56 -7.84
N TRP A 49 -13.20 2.30 -7.66
CA TRP A 49 -13.17 1.27 -8.70
C TRP A 49 -14.19 1.53 -9.82
N GLU A 50 -15.40 2.01 -9.48
CA GLU A 50 -16.44 2.37 -10.46
C GLU A 50 -16.04 3.53 -11.38
N LYS A 51 -15.17 4.44 -10.92
CA LYS A 51 -14.72 5.58 -11.74
C LYS A 51 -13.84 5.17 -12.91
N ILE A 52 -13.19 4.01 -12.82
CA ILE A 52 -12.26 3.50 -13.82
C ILE A 52 -12.96 2.49 -14.75
N GLY A 53 -13.95 1.76 -14.24
CA GLY A 53 -14.70 0.76 -15.01
C GLY A 53 -15.79 1.33 -15.95
N LYS A 54 -15.89 2.65 -16.10
CA LYS A 54 -16.78 3.31 -17.07
C LYS A 54 -16.02 3.73 -18.30
#